data_AF-A4WRY6-F1
#
_entry.id   AF-A4WRY6-F1
#
_cell.length_a   1.000
_cell.length_b   1.000
_cell.length_c   1.000
_cell.angle_alpha   90.00
_cell.angle_beta   90.00
_cell.angle_gamma   90.00
#
_symmetry.space_group_name_H-M   'P 1'
#
loop_
_entity.id
_entity.type
_entity.pdbx_description
1 polymer ?
#
loop_
_entity_poly.entity_id
_entity_poly.type
_entity_poly.pdbx_seq_one_letter_code
_entity_poly.pdbx_strand_id
1 'polypeptide(L)'
;MSGRGQAVAHDAAFASVVLAAARDFPSPPAPSCRFRNLARCVLSPSVTGQEPRMSEALKQKIQDAFHEPGCATNAAKPEAERKKGCAKQLTPGAAAGGCAFDGAMIALQPITDVAHLVHAPLACWGNGWDNRGSASSGSELYRKGFTTDLTELDIVMGNGEKKLFRAIREVIAQENPAAVFVYATCVTALIGDDLGAVCKAAAERFGRPVIPVNVPGYVGSKNLGNKLGVDALVEHVVGTMEPAEPGLTDINIIGDFNLSGELWQVKPLLDRLGIRILGSVSGDARYAQVAMMHRARVTMLVCSHAFMAIARKLEERHGIPWFEGSFYGISDTSAALRTLCRMLVERGAPADLLPRCEALIAEEEARTRAELAPLRPRVEGRRVLLYTGGHKTWSVVSALQELGIEVVGTSMRKATDGDRGRVTEIMGTDAHMYENMAPAEMYRLLREARADVLMSGGRSQFVALKARVPWIDVNQEKHEPYAGYMGMVELVRAIDRAVNNPMWADLREPAPWEMPACEAPDAPFVLAAVPGSKADFEDC
;
A
#
# COMPACT_ATOMS: atom_id res chain seq x y z
N MET A 1 -8.38 -54.77 25.61
CA MET A 1 -7.27 -54.81 24.63
C MET A 1 -6.31 -53.68 24.96
N SER A 2 -5.08 -54.07 25.23
CA SER A 2 -3.95 -53.27 25.73
C SER A 2 -3.36 -52.34 24.69
N GLY A 3 -2.94 -51.13 25.10
CA GLY A 3 -1.92 -50.36 24.39
C GLY A 3 -2.25 -48.87 24.28
N ARG A 4 -1.74 -48.08 25.23
CA ARG A 4 -1.29 -46.68 25.11
C ARG A 4 -0.99 -46.13 26.50
N GLY A 5 0.24 -46.36 26.94
CA GLY A 5 0.72 -45.95 28.27
C GLY A 5 2.23 -46.08 28.38
N GLN A 6 2.97 -45.64 27.36
CA GLN A 6 4.44 -45.62 27.34
C GLN A 6 4.90 -44.57 26.31
N ALA A 7 4.81 -43.29 26.66
CA ALA A 7 5.45 -42.20 25.91
C ALA A 7 5.73 -40.93 26.75
N VAL A 8 5.50 -40.97 28.07
CA VAL A 8 5.67 -39.79 28.96
C VAL A 8 6.82 -39.99 29.96
N ALA A 9 7.55 -41.11 29.88
CA ALA A 9 8.59 -41.46 30.85
C ALA A 9 10.04 -41.25 30.36
N HIS A 10 10.26 -40.76 29.13
CA HIS A 10 11.62 -40.60 28.56
C HIS A 10 12.19 -39.17 28.57
N ASP A 11 11.38 -38.13 28.78
CA ASP A 11 11.87 -36.73 28.83
C ASP A 11 12.27 -36.25 30.23
N ALA A 12 11.89 -36.95 31.29
CA ALA A 12 12.26 -36.59 32.67
C ALA A 12 13.68 -37.06 33.06
N ALA A 13 14.27 -38.01 32.32
CA ALA A 13 15.56 -38.60 32.64
C ALA A 13 16.76 -37.88 31.97
N PHE A 14 16.52 -37.03 30.96
CA PHE A 14 17.59 -36.28 30.28
C PHE A 14 17.88 -34.92 30.96
N ALA A 15 16.87 -34.31 31.58
CA ALA A 15 17.01 -33.05 32.32
C ALA A 15 17.76 -33.21 33.67
N SER A 16 17.76 -34.40 34.27
CA SER A 16 18.46 -34.68 35.53
C SER A 16 19.95 -34.96 35.37
N VAL A 17 20.42 -35.30 34.16
CA VAL A 17 21.85 -35.60 33.88
C VAL A 17 22.64 -34.34 33.55
N VAL A 18 22.01 -33.31 32.98
CA VAL A 18 22.66 -32.02 32.68
C VAL A 18 22.78 -31.13 33.93
N LEU A 19 21.90 -31.30 34.92
CA LEU A 19 21.93 -30.57 36.20
C LEU A 19 22.84 -31.20 37.28
N ALA A 20 23.35 -32.41 37.06
CA ALA A 20 24.26 -33.10 37.98
C ALA A 20 25.76 -32.88 37.65
N ALA A 21 26.10 -32.30 36.49
CA ALA A 21 27.48 -32.04 36.06
C ALA A 21 28.01 -30.63 36.44
N ALA A 22 27.24 -29.84 37.19
CA ALA A 22 27.56 -28.46 37.57
C ALA A 22 27.93 -28.26 39.05
N ARG A 23 28.28 -29.33 39.79
CA ARG A 23 28.49 -29.26 41.25
C ARG A 23 29.88 -29.61 41.79
N ASP A 24 30.85 -30.00 40.95
CA ASP A 24 32.21 -30.29 41.43
C ASP A 24 33.27 -29.62 40.54
N PHE A 25 33.55 -28.33 40.79
CA PHE A 25 34.84 -27.73 40.44
C PHE A 25 35.27 -26.72 41.52
N PRO A 26 36.48 -26.88 42.11
CA PRO A 26 36.99 -25.99 43.14
C PRO A 26 37.40 -24.64 42.55
N SER A 27 37.07 -23.56 43.26
CA SER A 27 37.41 -22.18 42.93
C SER A 27 38.93 -21.92 42.92
N PRO A 28 39.54 -21.46 41.82
CA PRO A 28 40.92 -20.99 41.82
C PRO A 28 41.01 -19.51 42.26
N PRO A 29 42.16 -19.08 42.82
CA PRO A 29 42.30 -17.81 43.55
C PRO A 29 42.42 -16.61 42.61
N ALA A 30 41.99 -15.44 43.10
CA ALA A 30 42.11 -14.16 42.41
C ALA A 30 43.57 -13.82 42.04
N PRO A 31 43.90 -13.55 40.76
CA PRO A 31 45.18 -12.99 40.40
C PRO A 31 45.15 -11.46 40.47
N SER A 32 46.03 -10.93 41.33
CA SER A 32 46.40 -9.53 41.46
C SER A 32 46.86 -8.93 40.13
N CYS A 33 46.25 -7.81 39.76
CA CYS A 33 46.65 -6.93 38.66
C CYS A 33 48.13 -6.50 38.76
N ARG A 34 48.99 -7.01 37.87
CA ARG A 34 50.23 -6.36 37.44
C ARG A 34 50.35 -6.40 35.92
N PHE A 35 49.56 -5.56 35.25
CA PHE A 35 49.88 -5.05 33.92
C PHE A 35 50.15 -3.54 34.05
N ARG A 36 51.40 -3.18 34.36
CA ARG A 36 51.93 -1.84 34.07
C ARG A 36 52.76 -1.97 32.80
N ASN A 37 52.52 -1.04 31.87
CA ASN A 37 53.23 -0.81 30.60
C ASN A 37 52.74 -1.60 29.38
N LEU A 38 51.57 -1.22 28.87
CA LEU A 38 51.31 -1.10 27.43
C LEU A 38 50.07 -0.25 27.11
N ALA A 39 49.83 0.79 27.91
CA ALA A 39 48.83 1.82 27.64
C ALA A 39 49.54 3.16 27.43
N ARG A 40 50.22 3.32 26.29
CA ARG A 40 50.74 4.61 25.82
C ARG A 40 51.10 4.63 24.34
N CYS A 41 50.21 4.12 23.49
CA CYS A 41 50.14 4.49 22.08
C CYS A 41 48.69 4.25 21.63
N VAL A 42 48.12 5.19 20.88
CA VAL A 42 46.73 5.22 20.38
C VAL A 42 45.68 5.71 21.40
N LEU A 43 45.86 6.94 21.90
CA LEU A 43 44.73 7.81 22.22
C LEU A 43 44.99 9.16 21.53
N SER A 44 44.44 9.30 20.32
CA SER A 44 44.16 10.61 19.72
C SER A 44 42.73 10.98 20.09
N PRO A 45 42.46 12.17 20.64
CA PRO A 45 41.11 12.58 21.02
C PRO A 45 40.42 13.28 19.85
N SER A 46 39.66 12.55 19.04
CA SER A 46 38.70 13.14 18.10
C SER A 46 37.68 12.14 17.57
N VAL A 47 36.84 11.58 18.44
CA VAL A 47 35.57 10.97 18.00
C VAL A 47 34.43 11.47 18.89
N THR A 48 34.09 12.74 18.69
CA THR A 48 32.78 13.28 19.03
C THR A 48 31.82 12.92 17.91
N GLY A 49 30.76 12.16 18.23
CA GLY A 49 29.50 12.07 17.50
C GLY A 49 29.57 11.97 15.97
N GLN A 50 29.70 10.75 15.44
CA GLN A 50 29.26 10.48 14.07
C GLN A 50 27.94 9.71 14.15
N GLU A 51 26.85 10.41 13.83
CA GLU A 51 25.62 9.79 13.34
C GLU A 51 25.96 8.79 12.22
N PRO A 52 25.19 7.70 12.05
CA PRO A 52 25.42 6.74 10.98
C PRO A 52 25.52 7.48 9.64
N ARG A 53 26.68 7.39 8.97
CA ARG A 53 26.99 8.16 7.77
C ARG A 53 26.14 7.67 6.59
N MET A 54 24.93 8.22 6.45
CA MET A 54 24.17 8.13 5.20
C MET A 54 25.04 8.67 4.06
N SER A 55 25.03 8.01 2.89
CA SER A 55 25.79 8.49 1.74
C SER A 55 25.35 9.90 1.35
N GLU A 56 26.29 10.74 0.93
CA GLU A 56 26.01 12.14 0.60
C GLU A 56 25.00 12.26 -0.55
N ALA A 57 25.07 11.33 -1.51
CA ALA A 57 24.10 11.20 -2.59
C ALA A 57 22.68 10.91 -2.07
N LEU A 58 22.52 10.04 -1.06
CA LEU A 58 21.21 9.75 -0.48
C LEU A 58 20.67 10.96 0.30
N LYS A 59 21.52 11.68 1.04
CA LYS A 59 21.11 12.92 1.72
C LYS A 59 20.60 13.96 0.74
N GLN A 60 21.29 14.15 -0.39
CA GLN A 60 20.86 15.08 -1.42
C GLN A 60 19.51 14.67 -2.00
N LYS A 61 19.33 13.39 -2.37
CA LYS A 61 18.03 12.87 -2.85
C LYS A 61 16.89 13.09 -1.85
N ILE A 62 17.16 12.90 -0.56
CA ILE A 62 16.18 13.15 0.50
C ILE A 62 15.82 14.64 0.57
N GLN A 63 16.81 15.54 0.49
CA GLN A 63 16.54 16.98 0.46
C GLN A 63 15.70 17.39 -0.75
N ASP A 64 16.05 16.88 -1.94
CA ASP A 64 15.31 17.14 -3.17
C ASP A 64 13.87 16.62 -3.08
N ALA A 65 13.67 15.44 -2.48
CA ALA A 65 12.34 14.88 -2.26
C ALA A 65 11.50 15.68 -1.25
N PHE A 66 12.13 16.37 -0.28
CA PHE A 66 11.43 17.26 0.65
C PHE A 66 11.10 18.62 0.05
N HIS A 67 11.94 19.11 -0.87
CA HIS A 67 11.72 20.35 -1.60
C HIS A 67 10.95 20.09 -2.90
N GLU A 68 9.62 20.02 -2.81
CA GLU A 68 8.75 19.80 -3.96
C GLU A 68 8.04 21.11 -4.38
N PRO A 69 8.58 21.86 -5.36
CA PRO A 69 8.03 23.15 -5.77
C PRO A 69 6.66 23.04 -6.44
N GLY A 70 6.32 21.86 -7.01
CA GLY A 70 4.98 21.62 -7.56
C GLY A 70 3.90 21.47 -6.49
N CYS A 71 4.27 21.28 -5.21
CA CYS A 71 3.32 21.14 -4.12
C CYS A 71 2.94 22.52 -3.54
N ALA A 72 1.68 22.92 -3.70
CA ALA A 72 1.16 24.19 -3.17
C ALA A 72 1.42 24.36 -1.66
N THR A 73 1.26 23.30 -0.86
CA THR A 73 1.55 23.32 0.59
C THR A 73 3.04 23.52 0.89
N ASN A 74 3.94 23.00 0.06
CA ASN A 74 5.37 23.25 0.24
C ASN A 74 5.73 24.67 -0.21
N ALA A 75 5.22 25.12 -1.35
CA ALA A 75 5.43 26.46 -1.89
C ALA A 75 4.94 27.57 -0.94
N ALA A 76 3.85 27.33 -0.21
CA ALA A 76 3.31 28.27 0.77
C ALA A 76 4.18 28.43 2.04
N LYS A 77 5.14 27.53 2.31
CA LYS A 77 6.02 27.63 3.47
C LYS A 77 7.11 28.69 3.29
N PRO A 78 7.58 29.33 4.38
CA PRO A 78 8.81 30.13 4.36
C PRO A 78 9.98 29.33 3.81
N GLU A 79 10.91 29.98 3.10
CA GLU A 79 12.03 29.31 2.41
C GLU A 79 12.86 28.39 3.33
N ALA A 80 13.08 28.81 4.58
CA ALA A 80 13.77 28.01 5.60
C ALA A 80 13.02 26.73 6.00
N GLU A 81 11.71 26.68 5.83
CA GLU A 81 10.85 25.54 6.17
C GLU A 81 10.53 24.65 4.97
N ARG A 82 10.67 25.14 3.73
CA ARG A 82 10.49 24.34 2.51
C ARG A 82 11.40 23.11 2.49
N LYS A 83 12.65 23.29 2.95
CA LYS A 83 13.67 22.23 3.07
C LYS A 83 13.28 21.12 4.06
N LYS A 84 12.40 21.40 5.03
CA LYS A 84 11.91 20.42 5.99
C LYS A 84 10.76 19.57 5.42
N GLY A 85 10.19 19.98 4.28
CA GLY A 85 9.08 19.28 3.65
C GLY A 85 7.88 19.12 4.58
N CYS A 86 7.07 18.08 4.35
CA CYS A 86 5.98 17.68 5.25
C CYS A 86 6.44 16.62 6.27
N ALA A 87 7.71 16.67 6.70
CA ALA A 87 8.25 15.72 7.66
C ALA A 87 7.63 15.96 9.05
N LYS A 88 6.71 15.08 9.46
CA LYS A 88 6.22 15.03 10.84
C LYS A 88 7.08 14.05 11.61
N GLN A 89 7.74 14.51 12.66
CA GLN A 89 8.49 13.63 13.55
C GLN A 89 7.51 12.68 14.24
N LEU A 90 7.80 11.39 14.14
CA LEU A 90 6.99 10.35 14.72
C LEU A 90 7.23 10.30 16.23
N THR A 91 6.16 10.23 17.01
CA THR A 91 6.25 10.07 18.47
C THR A 91 6.62 8.63 18.79
N PRO A 92 7.73 8.36 19.51
CA PRO A 92 8.08 7.02 19.97
C PRO A 92 6.93 6.40 20.79
N GLY A 93 6.64 5.12 20.55
CA GLY A 93 5.51 4.42 21.18
C GLY A 93 4.16 4.67 20.51
N ALA A 94 4.05 5.61 19.57
CA ALA A 94 2.85 5.82 18.77
C ALA A 94 2.91 5.07 17.42
N ALA A 95 1.74 4.80 16.82
CA ALA A 95 1.66 4.13 15.53
C ALA A 95 2.24 4.98 14.39
N ALA A 96 3.46 4.62 13.95
CA ALA A 96 4.27 5.36 12.98
C ALA A 96 3.92 5.17 11.50
N GLY A 97 2.94 4.32 11.17
CA GLY A 97 2.71 3.91 9.77
C GLY A 97 3.75 2.88 9.34
N GLY A 98 4.26 2.97 8.11
CA GLY A 98 5.39 2.13 7.67
C GLY A 98 6.52 2.99 7.10
N CYS A 99 7.60 2.32 6.71
CA CYS A 99 8.90 2.94 6.43
C CYS A 99 9.07 3.37 4.96
N ALA A 100 10.21 4.00 4.64
CA ALA A 100 10.53 4.40 3.27
C ALA A 100 10.62 3.21 2.30
N PHE A 101 11.23 2.09 2.70
CA PHE A 101 11.26 0.86 1.90
C PHE A 101 9.85 0.39 1.52
N ASP A 102 8.94 0.33 2.50
CA ASP A 102 7.54 -0.04 2.32
C ASP A 102 6.86 0.88 1.30
N GLY A 103 7.09 2.20 1.38
CA GLY A 103 6.62 3.15 0.35
C GLY A 103 7.17 2.89 -1.06
N ALA A 104 8.48 2.68 -1.20
CA ALA A 104 9.08 2.43 -2.50
C ALA A 104 8.59 1.11 -3.13
N MET A 105 8.45 0.06 -2.32
CA MET A 105 7.83 -1.19 -2.74
C MET A 105 6.39 -0.98 -3.20
N ILE A 106 5.58 -0.26 -2.42
CA ILE A 106 4.22 0.11 -2.81
C ILE A 106 4.18 0.81 -4.17
N ALA A 107 5.12 1.72 -4.42
CA ALA A 107 5.16 2.51 -5.64
C ALA A 107 5.55 1.68 -6.87
N LEU A 108 6.46 0.71 -6.70
CA LEU A 108 7.12 0.05 -7.82
C LEU A 108 6.65 -1.39 -8.05
N GLN A 109 6.14 -2.08 -7.02
CA GLN A 109 5.73 -3.48 -7.09
C GLN A 109 4.71 -3.78 -8.20
N PRO A 110 3.74 -2.92 -8.50
CA PRO A 110 2.78 -3.21 -9.57
C PRO A 110 3.35 -3.20 -10.99
N ILE A 111 4.67 -2.96 -11.18
CA ILE A 111 5.36 -3.19 -12.46
C ILE A 111 5.57 -4.70 -12.62
N THR A 112 4.72 -5.31 -13.43
CA THR A 112 4.39 -6.73 -13.34
C THR A 112 5.43 -7.71 -13.92
N ASP A 113 6.30 -7.23 -14.82
CA ASP A 113 7.28 -8.03 -15.58
C ASP A 113 8.73 -7.83 -15.12
N VAL A 114 8.94 -7.13 -14.00
CA VAL A 114 10.25 -6.99 -13.36
C VAL A 114 10.36 -7.89 -12.13
N ALA A 115 11.60 -8.26 -11.78
CA ALA A 115 11.88 -8.93 -10.52
C ALA A 115 12.22 -7.92 -9.44
N HIS A 116 11.48 -7.92 -8.33
CA HIS A 116 11.77 -7.08 -7.16
C HIS A 116 12.68 -7.84 -6.18
N LEU A 117 13.97 -7.54 -6.20
CA LEU A 117 15.00 -8.17 -5.36
C LEU A 117 15.33 -7.31 -4.14
N VAL A 118 14.98 -7.80 -2.96
CA VAL A 118 15.21 -7.06 -1.71
C VAL A 118 16.50 -7.51 -1.03
N HIS A 119 17.47 -6.59 -1.03
CA HIS A 119 18.75 -6.80 -0.38
C HIS A 119 18.62 -6.51 1.12
N ALA A 120 18.28 -7.56 1.87
CA ALA A 120 17.96 -7.50 3.29
C ALA A 120 17.99 -8.91 3.93
N PRO A 121 17.90 -9.00 5.27
CA PRO A 121 17.36 -10.19 5.95
C PRO A 121 15.91 -10.45 5.54
N LEU A 122 15.44 -11.71 5.68
CA LEU A 122 14.10 -12.15 5.23
C LEU A 122 12.94 -11.22 5.63
N ALA A 123 12.95 -10.67 6.86
CA ALA A 123 11.80 -9.98 7.44
C ALA A 123 11.27 -8.80 6.62
N CYS A 124 12.15 -8.06 5.92
CA CYS A 124 11.70 -6.92 5.10
C CYS A 124 10.81 -7.39 3.94
N TRP A 125 11.18 -8.49 3.29
CA TRP A 125 10.39 -9.05 2.21
C TRP A 125 9.21 -9.86 2.73
N GLY A 126 9.43 -10.76 3.69
CA GLY A 126 8.41 -11.70 4.18
C GLY A 126 7.14 -11.01 4.71
N ASN A 127 7.27 -9.86 5.37
CA ASN A 127 6.11 -9.11 5.88
C ASN A 127 5.42 -8.23 4.83
N GLY A 128 6.13 -7.88 3.75
CA GLY A 128 5.64 -7.02 2.68
C GLY A 128 5.19 -7.77 1.43
N TRP A 129 5.34 -9.10 1.42
CA TRP A 129 5.13 -9.92 0.23
C TRP A 129 3.66 -9.90 -0.19
N ASP A 130 3.42 -9.43 -1.42
CA ASP A 130 2.12 -9.38 -2.10
C ASP A 130 0.97 -8.84 -1.23
N ASN A 131 1.28 -7.86 -0.37
CA ASN A 131 0.31 -7.29 0.56
C ASN A 131 -0.69 -6.32 -0.11
N ARG A 132 -0.67 -6.25 -1.44
CA ARG A 132 -1.54 -5.40 -2.25
C ARG A 132 -2.22 -6.25 -3.30
N GLY A 133 -3.54 -6.19 -3.35
CA GLY A 133 -4.35 -6.84 -4.39
C GLY A 133 -4.23 -6.17 -5.77
N SER A 134 -3.05 -5.68 -6.16
CA SER A 134 -2.82 -5.16 -7.51
C SER A 134 -3.01 -6.30 -8.52
N ALA A 135 -3.82 -6.05 -9.54
CA ALA A 135 -4.11 -7.03 -10.58
C ALA A 135 -3.19 -6.84 -11.79
N SER A 136 -2.85 -7.94 -12.47
CA SER A 136 -2.02 -7.96 -13.68
C SER A 136 -2.75 -8.67 -14.81
N SER A 137 -2.61 -8.15 -16.03
CA SER A 137 -3.22 -8.71 -17.25
C SER A 137 -2.26 -9.63 -18.00
N GLY A 138 -1.05 -9.87 -17.48
CA GLY A 138 -0.03 -10.65 -18.15
C GLY A 138 0.97 -11.26 -17.18
N SER A 139 2.12 -10.61 -16.99
CA SER A 139 3.17 -11.17 -16.14
C SER A 139 2.74 -11.19 -14.68
N GLU A 140 3.07 -12.28 -13.99
CA GLU A 140 2.83 -12.44 -12.55
C GLU A 140 4.14 -12.42 -11.74
N LEU A 141 5.25 -12.03 -12.39
CA LEU A 141 6.57 -12.07 -11.80
C LEU A 141 6.70 -11.18 -10.56
N TYR A 142 6.07 -10.01 -10.56
CA TYR A 142 6.09 -9.08 -9.42
C TYR A 142 5.50 -9.64 -8.12
N ARG A 143 4.65 -10.67 -8.22
CA ARG A 143 4.12 -11.41 -7.08
C ARG A 143 5.12 -12.42 -6.53
N LYS A 144 6.17 -12.78 -7.25
CA LYS A 144 7.24 -13.64 -6.72
C LYS A 144 8.16 -12.85 -5.81
N GLY A 145 8.59 -13.52 -4.75
CA GLY A 145 9.44 -12.93 -3.74
C GLY A 145 10.92 -13.20 -3.92
N PHE A 146 11.73 -12.16 -4.10
CA PHE A 146 13.19 -12.30 -4.19
C PHE A 146 13.87 -11.52 -3.08
N THR A 147 14.74 -12.20 -2.34
CA THR A 147 15.57 -11.58 -1.31
C THR A 147 16.94 -12.23 -1.25
N THR A 148 17.95 -11.47 -0.82
CA THR A 148 19.28 -12.03 -0.53
C THR A 148 19.34 -12.78 0.79
N ASP A 149 18.31 -12.67 1.63
CA ASP A 149 18.21 -13.24 2.98
C ASP A 149 19.55 -13.18 3.74
N LEU A 150 19.96 -11.95 4.06
CA LEU A 150 21.25 -11.71 4.70
C LEU A 150 21.29 -12.34 6.09
N THR A 151 22.29 -13.19 6.29
CA THR A 151 22.61 -13.79 7.58
C THR A 151 23.51 -12.86 8.39
N GLU A 152 23.66 -13.14 9.68
CA GLU A 152 24.61 -12.41 10.54
C GLU A 152 26.04 -12.44 9.98
N LEU A 153 26.48 -13.58 9.43
CA LEU A 153 27.80 -13.71 8.81
C LEU A 153 27.94 -12.83 7.56
N ASP A 154 26.88 -12.69 6.76
CA ASP A 154 26.90 -11.82 5.59
C ASP A 154 27.11 -10.35 5.99
N ILE A 155 26.47 -9.94 7.09
CA ILE A 155 26.51 -8.59 7.65
C ILE A 155 27.89 -8.31 8.27
N VAL A 156 28.39 -9.21 9.11
CA VAL A 156 29.65 -9.02 9.84
C VAL A 156 30.86 -9.07 8.90
N MET A 157 30.83 -9.98 7.92
CA MET A 157 31.96 -10.20 7.01
C MET A 157 31.90 -9.35 5.74
N GLY A 158 30.86 -8.53 5.55
CA GLY A 158 30.71 -7.68 4.36
C GLY A 158 30.56 -8.49 3.07
N ASN A 159 29.89 -9.64 3.12
CA ASN A 159 29.65 -10.47 1.93
C ASN A 159 28.37 -10.10 1.16
N GLY A 160 27.64 -9.08 1.62
CA GLY A 160 26.36 -8.61 1.07
C GLY A 160 26.43 -8.37 -0.44
N GLU A 161 27.36 -7.54 -0.91
CA GLU A 161 27.53 -7.21 -2.33
C GLU A 161 27.78 -8.43 -3.23
N LYS A 162 28.65 -9.36 -2.78
CA LYS A 162 28.94 -10.59 -3.53
C LYS A 162 27.75 -11.53 -3.59
N LYS A 163 26.97 -11.59 -2.50
CA LYS A 163 25.74 -12.38 -2.44
C LYS A 163 24.67 -11.75 -3.33
N LEU A 164 24.55 -10.42 -3.33
CA LEU A 164 23.64 -9.67 -4.19
C LEU A 164 23.93 -9.92 -5.68
N PHE A 165 25.19 -9.81 -6.11
CA PHE A 165 25.57 -10.06 -7.51
C PHE A 165 25.18 -11.48 -7.96
N ARG A 166 25.38 -12.50 -7.10
CA ARG A 166 24.97 -13.88 -7.37
C ARG A 166 23.45 -14.04 -7.41
N ALA A 167 22.74 -13.39 -6.51
CA ALA A 167 21.28 -13.39 -6.49
C ALA A 167 20.70 -12.78 -7.78
N ILE A 168 21.25 -11.66 -8.25
CA ILE A 168 20.83 -11.04 -9.52
C ILE A 168 21.02 -12.01 -10.70
N ARG A 169 22.18 -12.68 -10.76
CA ARG A 169 22.44 -13.72 -11.77
C ARG A 169 21.39 -14.84 -11.74
N GLU A 170 21.08 -15.33 -10.54
CA GLU A 170 20.13 -16.44 -10.35
C GLU A 170 18.71 -16.04 -10.75
N VAL A 171 18.26 -14.84 -10.34
CA VAL A 171 16.97 -14.27 -10.77
C VAL A 171 16.91 -14.14 -12.28
N ILE A 172 17.93 -13.58 -12.93
CA ILE A 172 17.95 -13.44 -14.39
C ILE A 172 17.93 -14.79 -15.10
N ALA A 173 18.70 -15.76 -14.61
CA ALA A 173 18.79 -17.08 -15.22
C ALA A 173 17.50 -17.91 -15.07
N GLN A 174 16.80 -17.77 -13.95
CA GLN A 174 15.60 -18.56 -13.66
C GLN A 174 14.31 -17.92 -14.18
N GLU A 175 14.21 -16.59 -14.11
CA GLU A 175 12.95 -15.87 -14.35
C GLU A 175 12.96 -15.03 -15.63
N ASN A 176 14.15 -14.75 -16.20
CA ASN A 176 14.34 -13.91 -17.40
C ASN A 176 13.48 -12.62 -17.41
N PRO A 177 13.55 -11.79 -16.35
CA PRO A 177 12.69 -10.63 -16.19
C PRO A 177 12.99 -9.53 -17.21
N ALA A 178 12.05 -8.61 -17.43
CA ALA A 178 12.30 -7.41 -18.24
C ALA A 178 13.39 -6.51 -17.61
N ALA A 179 13.41 -6.41 -16.29
CA ALA A 179 14.46 -5.76 -15.50
C ALA A 179 14.50 -6.34 -14.07
N VAL A 180 15.58 -6.06 -13.32
CA VAL A 180 15.68 -6.40 -11.90
C VAL A 180 15.73 -5.11 -11.09
N PHE A 181 14.78 -4.89 -10.20
CA PHE A 181 14.77 -3.74 -9.29
C PHE A 181 15.33 -4.18 -7.95
N VAL A 182 16.42 -3.55 -7.51
CA VAL A 182 17.16 -3.98 -6.33
C VAL A 182 16.98 -2.96 -5.21
N TYR A 183 16.47 -3.39 -4.07
CA TYR A 183 16.13 -2.52 -2.95
C TYR A 183 17.18 -2.63 -1.83
N ALA A 184 17.86 -1.53 -1.51
CA ALA A 184 18.63 -1.44 -0.27
C ALA A 184 17.71 -1.05 0.90
N THR A 185 17.87 -1.76 2.02
CA THR A 185 17.08 -1.58 3.24
C THR A 185 17.94 -1.03 4.38
N CYS A 186 17.46 -1.12 5.63
CA CYS A 186 18.15 -0.54 6.78
C CYS A 186 19.57 -1.10 6.97
N VAL A 187 19.72 -2.43 6.96
CA VAL A 187 21.00 -3.08 7.31
C VAL A 187 22.05 -2.83 6.23
N THR A 188 21.71 -3.05 4.97
CA THR A 188 22.64 -2.90 3.83
C THR A 188 23.12 -1.47 3.66
N ALA A 189 22.25 -0.50 3.92
CA ALA A 189 22.64 0.92 3.91
C ALA A 189 23.55 1.29 5.10
N LEU A 190 23.35 0.68 6.27
CA LEU A 190 24.16 0.95 7.46
C LEU A 190 25.57 0.37 7.36
N ILE A 191 25.72 -0.84 6.80
CA ILE A 191 27.03 -1.45 6.60
C ILE A 191 27.78 -0.85 5.40
N GLY A 192 27.08 -0.08 4.56
CA GLY A 192 27.69 0.70 3.49
C GLY A 192 27.87 -0.07 2.18
N ASP A 193 27.03 -1.08 1.91
CA ASP A 193 27.07 -1.80 0.63
C ASP A 193 26.82 -0.83 -0.55
N ASP A 194 27.69 -0.84 -1.56
CA ASP A 194 27.55 -0.01 -2.75
C ASP A 194 26.61 -0.67 -3.76
N LEU A 195 25.32 -0.48 -3.51
CA LEU A 195 24.25 -0.97 -4.38
C LEU A 195 24.42 -0.50 -5.83
N GLY A 196 24.86 0.74 -6.05
CA GLY A 196 25.00 1.33 -7.38
C GLY A 196 26.08 0.62 -8.20
N ALA A 197 27.24 0.40 -7.60
CA ALA A 197 28.34 -0.32 -8.23
C ALA A 197 27.95 -1.75 -8.60
N VAL A 198 27.29 -2.48 -7.68
CA VAL A 198 26.86 -3.87 -7.92
C VAL A 198 25.80 -3.94 -9.03
N CYS A 199 24.80 -3.06 -9.00
CA CYS A 199 23.75 -3.03 -10.03
C CYS A 199 24.34 -2.71 -11.41
N LYS A 200 25.24 -1.74 -11.51
CA LYS A 200 25.93 -1.40 -12.76
C LYS A 200 26.73 -2.59 -13.30
N ALA A 201 27.56 -3.21 -12.47
CA ALA A 201 28.36 -4.36 -12.87
C ALA A 201 27.49 -5.55 -13.31
N ALA A 202 26.37 -5.79 -12.62
CA ALA A 202 25.43 -6.84 -12.97
C ALA A 202 24.71 -6.56 -14.30
N ALA A 203 24.29 -5.30 -14.52
CA ALA A 203 23.66 -4.90 -15.77
C ALA A 203 24.58 -5.09 -16.98
N GLU A 204 25.84 -4.66 -16.86
CA GLU A 204 26.87 -4.84 -17.89
C GLU A 204 27.18 -6.33 -18.13
N ARG A 205 27.25 -7.14 -17.08
CA ARG A 205 27.61 -8.56 -17.19
C ARG A 205 26.50 -9.41 -17.79
N PHE A 206 25.24 -9.14 -17.44
CA PHE A 206 24.10 -10.00 -17.79
C PHE A 206 23.23 -9.44 -18.91
N GLY A 207 23.51 -8.22 -19.40
CA GLY A 207 22.78 -7.62 -20.52
C GLY A 207 21.31 -7.34 -20.19
N ARG A 208 21.01 -7.03 -18.92
CA ARG A 208 19.65 -6.76 -18.44
C ARG A 208 19.64 -5.51 -17.56
N PRO A 209 18.62 -4.63 -17.63
CA PRO A 209 18.56 -3.49 -16.72
C PRO A 209 18.48 -3.95 -15.26
N VAL A 210 19.37 -3.43 -14.43
CA VAL A 210 19.39 -3.65 -12.97
C VAL A 210 19.32 -2.28 -12.30
N ILE A 211 18.20 -1.99 -11.65
CA ILE A 211 17.85 -0.66 -11.18
C ILE A 211 18.06 -0.57 -9.67
N PRO A 212 18.99 0.28 -9.18
CA PRO A 212 19.22 0.46 -7.76
C PRO A 212 18.13 1.36 -7.14
N VAL A 213 17.47 0.87 -6.09
CA VAL A 213 16.46 1.60 -5.32
C VAL A 213 16.94 1.72 -3.87
N ASN A 214 17.60 2.84 -3.56
CA ASN A 214 18.18 3.07 -2.23
C ASN A 214 17.16 3.71 -1.28
N VAL A 215 16.49 2.87 -0.48
CA VAL A 215 15.32 3.28 0.34
C VAL A 215 15.36 2.70 1.76
N PRO A 216 16.45 2.90 2.53
CA PRO A 216 16.55 2.40 3.89
C PRO A 216 15.39 2.89 4.76
N GLY A 217 14.77 1.98 5.51
CA GLY A 217 13.53 2.27 6.22
C GLY A 217 13.61 3.42 7.24
N TYR A 218 14.80 3.66 7.81
CA TYR A 218 15.01 4.72 8.81
C TYR A 218 15.04 6.14 8.22
N VAL A 219 15.10 6.32 6.89
CA VAL A 219 15.22 7.67 6.29
C VAL A 219 13.92 8.44 6.29
N GLY A 220 12.78 7.77 6.48
CA GLY A 220 11.51 8.45 6.63
C GLY A 220 10.29 7.57 6.44
N SER A 221 9.15 8.24 6.22
CA SER A 221 7.84 7.61 6.09
C SER A 221 7.63 6.98 4.71
N LYS A 222 6.56 6.18 4.59
CA LYS A 222 6.08 5.65 3.29
C LYS A 222 6.01 6.71 2.19
N ASN A 223 5.57 7.93 2.50
CA ASN A 223 5.43 8.98 1.49
C ASN A 223 6.79 9.42 0.93
N LEU A 224 7.84 9.44 1.76
CA LEU A 224 9.21 9.67 1.28
C LEU A 224 9.68 8.48 0.43
N GLY A 225 9.36 7.25 0.86
CA GLY A 225 9.61 6.04 0.10
C GLY A 225 9.05 6.08 -1.32
N ASN A 226 7.78 6.48 -1.47
CA ASN A 226 7.15 6.65 -2.79
C ASN A 226 7.96 7.60 -3.67
N LYS A 227 8.35 8.76 -3.14
CA LYS A 227 9.14 9.77 -3.87
C LYS A 227 10.49 9.22 -4.31
N LEU A 228 11.23 8.57 -3.41
CA LEU A 228 12.53 7.99 -3.70
C LEU A 228 12.45 6.85 -4.74
N GLY A 229 11.43 5.99 -4.64
CA GLY A 229 11.20 4.91 -5.61
C GLY A 229 10.88 5.45 -7.01
N VAL A 230 10.01 6.45 -7.08
CA VAL A 230 9.65 7.12 -8.33
C VAL A 230 10.83 7.89 -8.92
N ASP A 231 11.64 8.53 -8.09
CA ASP A 231 12.87 9.19 -8.52
C ASP A 231 13.86 8.22 -9.15
N ALA A 232 13.96 6.99 -8.62
CA ALA A 232 14.76 5.94 -9.24
C ALA A 232 14.27 5.56 -10.65
N LEU A 233 12.95 5.58 -10.90
CA LEU A 233 12.41 5.38 -12.26
C LEU A 233 12.81 6.52 -13.20
N VAL A 234 12.70 7.77 -12.76
CA VAL A 234 13.05 8.94 -13.58
C VAL A 234 14.54 9.00 -13.89
N GLU A 235 15.39 8.53 -12.98
CA GLU A 235 16.85 8.53 -13.14
C GLU A 235 17.35 7.38 -14.03
N HIS A 236 16.78 6.19 -13.88
CA HIS A 236 17.35 4.96 -14.46
C HIS A 236 16.49 4.28 -15.53
N VAL A 237 15.21 4.65 -15.68
CA VAL A 237 14.26 3.91 -16.53
C VAL A 237 13.62 4.80 -17.59
N VAL A 238 13.03 5.93 -17.21
CA VAL A 238 12.32 6.83 -18.14
C VAL A 238 13.29 7.33 -19.21
N GLY A 239 12.90 7.22 -20.48
CA GLY A 239 13.71 7.65 -21.63
C GLY A 239 14.70 6.62 -22.15
N THR A 240 14.70 5.39 -21.61
CA THR A 240 15.65 4.34 -22.04
C THR A 240 15.14 3.51 -23.24
N MET A 241 13.87 3.64 -23.61
CA MET A 241 13.25 2.94 -24.74
C MET A 241 12.36 3.87 -25.53
N GLU A 242 12.27 3.67 -26.85
CA GLU A 242 11.36 4.42 -27.72
C GLU A 242 10.17 3.55 -28.15
N PRO A 243 8.94 4.10 -28.19
CA PRO A 243 7.81 3.40 -28.74
C PRO A 243 7.96 3.25 -30.26
N ALA A 244 7.53 2.10 -30.78
CA ALA A 244 7.58 1.83 -32.22
C ALA A 244 6.82 2.88 -33.04
N GLU A 245 5.64 3.28 -32.55
CA GLU A 245 4.80 4.28 -33.19
C GLU A 245 4.23 5.24 -32.13
N PRO A 246 4.78 6.47 -32.00
CA PRO A 246 4.23 7.49 -31.12
C PRO A 246 2.86 7.98 -31.62
N GLY A 247 1.84 7.91 -30.77
CA GLY A 247 0.48 8.34 -31.06
C GLY A 247 0.20 9.77 -30.60
N LEU A 248 -0.72 10.45 -31.30
CA LEU A 248 -1.23 11.77 -30.88
C LEU A 248 -2.18 11.70 -29.68
N THR A 249 -2.66 10.50 -29.35
CA THR A 249 -3.56 10.20 -28.23
C THR A 249 -2.88 9.35 -27.15
N ASP A 250 -1.55 9.34 -27.11
CA ASP A 250 -0.77 8.65 -26.08
C ASP A 250 -0.76 9.44 -24.77
N ILE A 251 -1.11 8.78 -23.67
CA ILE A 251 -1.10 9.38 -22.33
C ILE A 251 -0.26 8.57 -21.34
N ASN A 252 0.12 9.24 -20.26
CA ASN A 252 0.61 8.59 -19.04
C ASN A 252 -0.46 8.61 -17.95
N ILE A 253 -0.58 7.52 -17.20
CA ILE A 253 -1.34 7.46 -15.96
C ILE A 253 -0.38 7.17 -14.80
N ILE A 254 -0.33 8.05 -13.82
CA ILE A 254 0.59 7.96 -12.68
C ILE A 254 -0.22 7.97 -11.38
N GLY A 255 0.12 7.11 -10.43
CA GLY A 255 -0.51 7.06 -9.11
C GLY A 255 -1.71 6.11 -9.01
N ASP A 256 -2.04 5.40 -10.10
CA ASP A 256 -2.96 4.27 -10.08
C ASP A 256 -2.16 2.96 -9.89
N PHE A 257 -2.64 2.08 -9.01
CA PHE A 257 -1.97 0.82 -8.65
C PHE A 257 -2.72 -0.43 -9.15
N ASN A 258 -3.80 -0.23 -9.93
CA ASN A 258 -4.70 -1.27 -10.42
C ASN A 258 -5.17 -2.24 -9.32
N LEU A 259 -5.51 -1.70 -8.15
CA LEU A 259 -5.99 -2.52 -7.02
C LEU A 259 -7.31 -3.17 -7.41
N SER A 260 -7.37 -4.50 -7.34
CA SER A 260 -8.55 -5.30 -7.75
C SER A 260 -9.05 -5.01 -9.17
N GLY A 261 -8.18 -4.53 -10.07
CA GLY A 261 -8.57 -4.21 -11.44
C GLY A 261 -9.24 -2.84 -11.61
N GLU A 262 -9.00 -1.87 -10.72
CA GLU A 262 -9.55 -0.52 -10.84
C GLU A 262 -9.22 0.17 -12.18
N LEU A 263 -7.97 0.09 -12.63
CA LEU A 263 -7.57 0.67 -13.91
C LEU A 263 -8.27 -0.03 -15.08
N TRP A 264 -8.62 -1.31 -14.95
CA TRP A 264 -9.38 -2.06 -15.95
C TRP A 264 -10.83 -1.64 -16.07
N GLN A 265 -11.39 -0.93 -15.08
CA GLN A 265 -12.70 -0.29 -15.22
C GLN A 265 -12.64 0.96 -16.10
N VAL A 266 -11.49 1.64 -16.11
CA VAL A 266 -11.28 2.90 -16.84
C VAL A 266 -10.71 2.66 -18.24
N LYS A 267 -9.83 1.67 -18.41
CA LYS A 267 -9.17 1.37 -19.69
C LYS A 267 -10.15 1.22 -20.87
N PRO A 268 -11.29 0.49 -20.76
CA PRO A 268 -12.25 0.39 -21.86
C PRO A 268 -12.82 1.74 -22.30
N LEU A 269 -12.98 2.70 -21.38
CA LEU A 269 -13.44 4.05 -21.70
C LEU A 269 -12.41 4.78 -22.57
N LEU A 270 -11.12 4.67 -22.20
CA LEU A 270 -10.02 5.25 -22.97
C LEU A 270 -9.87 4.58 -24.34
N ASP A 271 -9.99 3.26 -24.41
CA ASP A 271 -9.94 2.50 -25.66
C ASP A 271 -11.06 2.93 -26.63
N ARG A 272 -12.29 3.13 -26.14
CA ARG A 272 -13.43 3.65 -26.94
C ARG A 272 -13.18 5.06 -27.51
N LEU A 273 -12.40 5.88 -26.80
CA LEU A 273 -11.97 7.20 -27.26
C LEU A 273 -10.76 7.14 -28.20
N GLY A 274 -10.12 5.97 -28.35
CA GLY A 274 -8.88 5.82 -29.11
C GLY A 274 -7.67 6.42 -28.37
N ILE A 275 -7.75 6.53 -27.04
CA ILE A 275 -6.67 7.02 -26.18
C ILE A 275 -5.86 5.82 -25.69
N ARG A 276 -4.55 5.85 -25.92
CA ARG A 276 -3.64 4.77 -25.53
C ARG A 276 -2.87 5.14 -24.27
N ILE A 277 -2.89 4.25 -23.27
CA ILE A 277 -2.00 4.37 -22.11
C ILE A 277 -0.60 3.91 -22.54
N LEU A 278 0.25 4.86 -22.92
CA LEU A 278 1.64 4.58 -23.28
C LEU A 278 2.47 4.25 -22.03
N GLY A 279 2.25 5.03 -20.98
CA GLY A 279 2.98 4.94 -19.72
C GLY A 279 2.07 4.71 -18.51
N SER A 280 2.46 3.80 -17.62
CA SER A 280 1.78 3.57 -16.35
C SER A 280 2.80 3.49 -15.22
N VAL A 281 2.56 4.24 -14.14
CA VAL A 281 3.28 4.10 -12.86
C VAL A 281 2.20 3.98 -11.78
N SER A 282 1.84 2.78 -11.33
CA SER A 282 2.43 1.49 -11.71
C SER A 282 1.44 0.36 -11.94
N GLY A 283 0.13 0.57 -11.77
CA GLY A 283 -0.88 -0.46 -11.92
C GLY A 283 -0.84 -1.15 -13.28
N ASP A 284 -0.71 -2.49 -13.25
CA ASP A 284 -0.58 -3.36 -14.43
C ASP A 284 0.49 -2.88 -15.44
N ALA A 285 1.53 -2.21 -14.96
CA ALA A 285 2.57 -1.67 -15.83
C ALA A 285 3.53 -2.76 -16.29
N ARG A 286 4.15 -2.53 -17.44
CA ARG A 286 5.35 -3.24 -17.92
C ARG A 286 6.56 -2.32 -17.85
N TYR A 287 7.76 -2.87 -17.70
CA TYR A 287 9.00 -2.09 -17.69
C TYR A 287 9.11 -1.17 -18.91
N ALA A 288 8.76 -1.69 -20.09
CA ALA A 288 8.79 -0.92 -21.33
C ALA A 288 7.86 0.30 -21.29
N GLN A 289 6.66 0.19 -20.69
CA GLN A 289 5.75 1.33 -20.57
C GLN A 289 6.37 2.44 -19.69
N VAL A 290 7.04 2.07 -18.61
CA VAL A 290 7.77 3.02 -17.74
C VAL A 290 8.95 3.66 -18.50
N ALA A 291 9.65 2.87 -19.31
CA ALA A 291 10.78 3.35 -20.10
C ALA A 291 10.37 4.33 -21.22
N MET A 292 9.17 4.16 -21.80
CA MET A 292 8.67 4.95 -22.94
C MET A 292 7.80 6.17 -22.54
N MET A 293 7.58 6.41 -21.25
CA MET A 293 6.65 7.45 -20.76
C MET A 293 6.99 8.87 -21.24
N HIS A 294 8.25 9.14 -21.57
CA HIS A 294 8.74 10.42 -22.07
C HIS A 294 8.20 10.80 -23.46
N ARG A 295 7.46 9.90 -24.14
CA ARG A 295 6.84 10.17 -25.44
C ARG A 295 5.34 10.48 -25.40
N ALA A 296 4.70 10.38 -24.23
CA ALA A 296 3.29 10.69 -24.10
C ALA A 296 2.98 12.17 -24.38
N ARG A 297 1.72 12.47 -24.68
CA ARG A 297 1.24 13.82 -24.98
C ARG A 297 0.75 14.56 -23.74
N VAL A 298 0.18 13.84 -22.78
CA VAL A 298 -0.39 14.34 -21.52
C VAL A 298 -0.14 13.30 -20.42
N THR A 299 0.11 13.78 -19.19
CA THR A 299 0.19 12.92 -18.00
C THR A 299 -0.97 13.22 -17.06
N MET A 300 -1.73 12.20 -16.66
CA MET A 300 -2.70 12.31 -15.58
C MET A 300 -2.10 11.76 -14.28
N LEU A 301 -2.10 12.58 -13.24
CA LEU A 301 -1.78 12.16 -11.89
C LEU A 301 -3.08 11.74 -11.19
N VAL A 302 -3.29 10.44 -11.12
CA VAL A 302 -4.38 9.82 -10.37
C VAL A 302 -4.01 9.89 -8.91
N CYS A 303 -4.67 10.82 -8.21
CA CYS A 303 -4.89 10.65 -6.79
C CYS A 303 -3.60 10.41 -5.96
N SER A 304 -2.51 11.13 -6.20
CA SER A 304 -1.31 10.94 -5.36
C SER A 304 -0.31 12.09 -5.39
N HIS A 305 -0.36 12.94 -4.37
CA HIS A 305 0.67 13.97 -4.15
C HIS A 305 2.09 13.40 -4.03
N ALA A 306 2.25 12.13 -3.64
CA ALA A 306 3.54 11.48 -3.53
C ALA A 306 4.23 11.26 -4.90
N PHE A 307 3.48 11.30 -5.99
CA PHE A 307 3.98 11.08 -7.35
C PHE A 307 4.00 12.39 -8.18
N MET A 308 3.75 13.54 -7.57
CA MET A 308 3.86 14.83 -8.29
C MET A 308 5.27 15.05 -8.86
N ALA A 309 6.30 14.58 -8.17
CA ALA A 309 7.69 14.75 -8.56
C ALA A 309 7.97 14.17 -9.96
N ILE A 310 7.43 13.00 -10.32
CA ILE A 310 7.61 12.43 -11.67
C ILE A 310 6.83 13.22 -12.72
N ALA A 311 5.59 13.62 -12.42
CA ALA A 311 4.80 14.41 -13.37
C ALA A 311 5.49 15.75 -13.69
N ARG A 312 5.96 16.47 -12.65
CA ARG A 312 6.75 17.69 -12.81
C ARG A 312 8.06 17.44 -13.56
N LYS A 313 8.82 16.39 -13.22
CA LYS A 313 10.08 16.09 -13.93
C LYS A 313 9.86 15.71 -15.40
N LEU A 314 8.74 15.06 -15.75
CA LEU A 314 8.34 14.80 -17.13
C LEU A 314 7.99 16.09 -17.86
N GLU A 315 7.32 17.03 -17.20
CA GLU A 315 7.05 18.36 -17.74
C GLU A 315 8.35 19.15 -17.98
N GLU A 316 9.23 19.23 -16.99
CA GLU A 316 10.50 19.97 -17.06
C GLU A 316 11.47 19.39 -18.12
N ARG A 317 11.60 18.06 -18.20
CA ARG A 317 12.57 17.39 -19.08
C ARG A 317 12.05 17.12 -20.47
N HIS A 318 10.74 16.91 -20.63
CA HIS A 318 10.14 16.44 -21.88
C HIS A 318 8.96 17.29 -22.36
N GLY A 319 8.57 18.34 -21.63
CA GLY A 319 7.47 19.23 -22.04
C GLY A 319 6.10 18.55 -22.09
N ILE A 320 5.91 17.52 -21.25
CA ILE A 320 4.63 16.80 -21.16
C ILE A 320 3.77 17.47 -20.08
N PRO A 321 2.68 18.17 -20.44
CA PRO A 321 1.81 18.79 -19.46
C PRO A 321 1.10 17.73 -18.62
N TRP A 322 0.78 18.08 -17.39
CA TRP A 322 0.09 17.18 -16.47
C TRP A 322 -1.03 17.87 -15.71
N PHE A 323 -1.96 17.07 -15.20
CA PHE A 323 -3.03 17.53 -14.33
C PHE A 323 -3.38 16.46 -13.29
N GLU A 324 -4.02 16.87 -12.19
CA GLU A 324 -4.54 15.95 -11.19
C GLU A 324 -5.99 15.59 -11.48
N GLY A 325 -6.34 14.31 -11.34
CA GLY A 325 -7.72 13.86 -11.47
C GLY A 325 -8.04 12.61 -10.66
N SER A 326 -9.31 12.26 -10.65
CA SER A 326 -9.88 11.14 -9.90
C SER A 326 -10.75 10.29 -10.82
N PHE A 327 -10.68 8.97 -10.64
CA PHE A 327 -11.63 8.02 -11.21
C PHE A 327 -12.61 7.49 -10.15
N TYR A 328 -12.65 8.08 -8.96
CA TYR A 328 -13.61 7.73 -7.93
C TYR A 328 -14.81 8.68 -8.03
N GLY A 329 -16.00 8.15 -8.29
CA GLY A 329 -17.21 8.95 -8.50
C GLY A 329 -17.56 9.14 -9.97
N ILE A 330 -18.85 9.37 -10.24
CA ILE A 330 -19.38 9.55 -11.60
C ILE A 330 -18.87 10.89 -12.14
N SER A 331 -19.10 11.98 -11.41
CA SER A 331 -18.74 13.34 -11.83
C SER A 331 -17.23 13.52 -11.99
N ASP A 332 -16.44 12.98 -11.06
CA ASP A 332 -14.98 13.02 -11.09
C ASP A 332 -14.41 12.27 -12.32
N THR A 333 -14.94 11.08 -12.61
CA THR A 333 -14.55 10.32 -13.80
C THR A 333 -14.87 11.10 -15.07
N SER A 334 -16.07 11.69 -15.16
CA SER A 334 -16.46 12.55 -16.29
C SER A 334 -15.53 13.77 -16.44
N ALA A 335 -15.19 14.44 -15.33
CA ALA A 335 -14.29 15.60 -15.34
C ALA A 335 -12.85 15.24 -15.76
N ALA A 336 -12.35 14.08 -15.34
CA ALA A 336 -11.05 13.56 -15.73
C ALA A 336 -11.00 13.27 -17.24
N LEU A 337 -12.01 12.58 -17.79
CA LEU A 337 -12.11 12.29 -19.23
C LEU A 337 -12.19 13.58 -20.06
N ARG A 338 -13.00 14.56 -19.64
CA ARG A 338 -13.07 15.87 -20.30
C ARG A 338 -11.73 16.59 -20.34
N THR A 339 -11.04 16.61 -19.20
CA THR A 339 -9.74 17.28 -19.08
C THR A 339 -8.67 16.59 -19.94
N LEU A 340 -8.61 15.26 -19.93
CA LEU A 340 -7.73 14.48 -20.80
C LEU A 340 -7.97 14.81 -22.28
N CYS A 341 -9.22 14.71 -22.74
CA CYS A 341 -9.56 14.96 -24.14
C CYS A 341 -9.25 16.40 -24.56
N ARG A 342 -9.54 17.40 -23.71
CA ARG A 342 -9.18 18.80 -23.96
C ARG A 342 -7.67 18.98 -24.15
N MET A 343 -6.87 18.49 -23.19
CA MET A 343 -5.42 18.63 -23.26
C MET A 343 -4.82 17.87 -24.44
N LEU A 344 -5.38 16.71 -24.82
CA LEU A 344 -4.94 15.98 -26.01
C LEU A 344 -5.21 16.76 -27.30
N VAL A 345 -6.37 17.39 -27.44
CA VAL A 345 -6.69 18.23 -28.61
C VAL A 345 -5.80 19.46 -28.68
N GLU A 346 -5.54 20.13 -27.55
CA GLU A 346 -4.56 21.22 -27.46
C GLU A 346 -3.14 20.77 -27.87
N ARG A 347 -2.83 19.48 -27.73
CA ARG A 347 -1.56 18.84 -28.10
C ARG A 347 -1.58 18.22 -29.50
N GLY A 348 -2.62 18.48 -30.31
CA GLY A 348 -2.70 18.10 -31.71
C GLY A 348 -3.46 16.80 -32.00
N ALA A 349 -4.21 16.25 -31.03
CA ALA A 349 -5.15 15.17 -31.30
C ALA A 349 -6.35 15.66 -32.15
N PRO A 350 -7.06 14.77 -32.86
CA PRO A 350 -8.22 15.12 -33.68
C PRO A 350 -9.31 15.85 -32.88
N ALA A 351 -9.86 16.94 -33.45
CA ALA A 351 -10.84 17.79 -32.78
C ALA A 351 -12.20 17.08 -32.52
N ASP A 352 -12.52 16.03 -33.27
CA ASP A 352 -13.70 15.18 -33.04
C ASP A 352 -13.62 14.37 -31.73
N LEU A 353 -12.44 14.33 -31.08
CA LEU A 353 -12.28 13.68 -29.78
C LEU A 353 -13.18 14.30 -28.70
N LEU A 354 -13.39 15.62 -28.71
CA LEU A 354 -14.24 16.30 -27.73
C LEU A 354 -15.72 15.88 -27.80
N PRO A 355 -16.42 15.99 -28.97
CA PRO A 355 -17.80 15.53 -29.05
C PRO A 355 -17.95 14.02 -28.83
N ARG A 356 -16.97 13.21 -29.22
CA ARG A 356 -16.95 11.76 -28.91
C ARG A 356 -16.84 11.51 -27.40
N CYS A 357 -16.02 12.31 -26.70
CA CYS A 357 -15.89 12.26 -25.24
C CYS A 357 -17.21 12.58 -24.55
N GLU A 358 -17.90 13.67 -24.92
CA GLU A 358 -19.19 14.01 -24.32
C GLU A 358 -20.28 12.97 -24.62
N ALA A 359 -20.30 12.41 -25.83
CA ALA A 359 -21.23 11.34 -26.17
C ALA A 359 -21.00 10.09 -25.31
N LEU A 360 -19.74 9.69 -25.12
CA LEU A 360 -19.37 8.57 -24.24
C LEU A 360 -19.80 8.84 -22.79
N ILE A 361 -19.50 10.04 -22.27
CA ILE A 361 -19.84 10.43 -20.90
C ILE A 361 -21.35 10.37 -20.69
N ALA A 362 -22.14 10.93 -21.61
CA ALA A 362 -23.60 10.92 -21.50
C ALA A 362 -24.18 9.49 -21.49
N GLU A 363 -23.65 8.60 -22.34
CA GLU A 363 -24.05 7.19 -22.39
C GLU A 363 -23.71 6.47 -21.07
N GLU A 364 -22.47 6.63 -20.59
CA GLU A 364 -21.95 5.96 -19.40
C GLU A 364 -22.62 6.46 -18.12
N GLU A 365 -22.87 7.78 -18.00
CA GLU A 365 -23.64 8.34 -16.89
C GLU A 365 -25.08 7.82 -16.89
N ALA A 366 -25.75 7.78 -18.05
CA ALA A 366 -27.11 7.27 -18.15
C ALA A 366 -27.19 5.79 -17.76
N ARG A 367 -26.26 4.96 -18.25
CA ARG A 367 -26.15 3.54 -17.88
C ARG A 367 -25.93 3.38 -16.38
N THR A 368 -25.01 4.13 -15.81
CA THR A 368 -24.67 4.04 -14.39
C THR A 368 -25.84 4.46 -13.50
N ARG A 369 -26.54 5.54 -13.85
CA ARG A 369 -27.74 5.98 -13.11
C ARG A 369 -28.85 4.92 -13.17
N ALA A 370 -29.04 4.26 -14.32
CA ALA A 370 -30.01 3.17 -14.45
C ALA A 370 -29.67 1.97 -13.57
N GLU A 371 -28.40 1.56 -13.50
CA GLU A 371 -27.93 0.47 -12.63
C GLU A 371 -27.98 0.83 -11.13
N LEU A 372 -27.76 2.11 -10.79
CA LEU A 372 -27.86 2.60 -9.42
C LEU A 372 -29.30 2.76 -8.93
N ALA A 373 -30.25 3.03 -9.81
CA ALA A 373 -31.65 3.27 -9.47
C ALA A 373 -32.28 2.18 -8.55
N PRO A 374 -32.13 0.85 -8.82
CA PRO A 374 -32.66 -0.18 -7.93
C PRO A 374 -31.89 -0.34 -6.62
N LEU A 375 -30.62 0.09 -6.57
CA LEU A 375 -29.76 -0.08 -5.39
C LEU A 375 -29.85 1.10 -4.42
N ARG A 376 -30.04 2.31 -4.93
CA ARG A 376 -30.05 3.55 -4.16
C ARG A 376 -31.00 3.52 -2.95
N PRO A 377 -32.27 3.08 -3.05
CA PRO A 377 -33.18 3.04 -1.90
C PRO A 377 -32.70 2.14 -0.75
N ARG A 378 -31.78 1.21 -1.01
CA ARG A 378 -31.25 0.27 0.00
C ARG A 378 -30.13 0.87 0.86
N VAL A 379 -29.52 1.96 0.37
CA VAL A 379 -28.36 2.61 1.00
C VAL A 379 -28.58 4.10 1.28
N GLU A 380 -29.64 4.71 0.74
CA GLU A 380 -29.97 6.12 0.95
C GLU A 380 -30.23 6.41 2.44
N GLY A 381 -29.69 7.54 2.92
CA GLY A 381 -29.77 7.96 4.32
C GLY A 381 -28.84 7.20 5.28
N ARG A 382 -28.06 6.22 4.81
CA ARG A 382 -27.05 5.56 5.64
C ARG A 382 -25.93 6.53 6.01
N ARG A 383 -25.41 6.40 7.22
CA ARG A 383 -24.32 7.24 7.75
C ARG A 383 -22.98 6.50 7.68
N VAL A 384 -21.99 7.09 7.01
CA VAL A 384 -20.64 6.53 6.84
C VAL A 384 -19.65 7.31 7.69
N LEU A 385 -18.86 6.57 8.48
CA LEU A 385 -17.58 7.09 8.98
C LEU A 385 -16.48 6.71 7.97
N LEU A 386 -15.91 7.70 7.28
CA LEU A 386 -14.84 7.49 6.32
C LEU A 386 -13.47 7.68 6.99
N TYR A 387 -12.78 6.59 7.28
CA TYR A 387 -11.46 6.62 7.89
C TYR A 387 -10.37 6.23 6.89
N THR A 388 -10.15 7.11 5.92
CA THR A 388 -9.09 7.01 4.91
C THR A 388 -8.04 8.11 5.09
N GLY A 389 -7.05 8.18 4.19
CA GLY A 389 -6.18 9.35 4.12
C GLY A 389 -5.76 9.64 2.69
N GLY A 390 -5.39 10.89 2.43
CA GLY A 390 -4.98 11.38 1.13
C GLY A 390 -6.20 11.82 0.32
N HIS A 391 -6.09 11.72 -1.01
CA HIS A 391 -7.14 12.08 -1.96
C HIS A 391 -8.49 11.34 -1.74
N LYS A 392 -8.47 10.09 -1.24
CA LYS A 392 -9.69 9.29 -1.02
C LYS A 392 -10.65 9.96 -0.04
N THR A 393 -10.12 10.80 0.84
CA THR A 393 -10.86 11.51 1.87
C THR A 393 -11.86 12.52 1.29
N TRP A 394 -11.68 13.01 0.05
CA TRP A 394 -12.65 13.89 -0.61
C TRP A 394 -13.34 13.24 -1.81
N SER A 395 -12.63 12.45 -2.62
CA SER A 395 -13.22 11.85 -3.83
C SER A 395 -14.29 10.81 -3.49
N VAL A 396 -14.07 9.99 -2.46
CA VAL A 396 -15.08 9.04 -1.97
C VAL A 396 -16.24 9.78 -1.31
N VAL A 397 -16.01 10.93 -0.65
CA VAL A 397 -17.08 11.72 -0.02
C VAL A 397 -18.03 12.28 -1.07
N SER A 398 -17.51 12.88 -2.14
CA SER A 398 -18.34 13.35 -3.26
C SER A 398 -19.17 12.21 -3.85
N ALA A 399 -18.54 11.05 -4.07
CA ALA A 399 -19.18 9.87 -4.60
C ALA A 399 -20.30 9.32 -3.69
N LEU A 400 -20.11 9.32 -2.37
CA LEU A 400 -21.13 8.89 -1.39
C LEU A 400 -22.30 9.88 -1.32
N GLN A 401 -22.04 11.19 -1.38
CA GLN A 401 -23.09 12.20 -1.36
C GLN A 401 -23.98 12.15 -2.61
N GLU A 402 -23.43 11.88 -3.80
CA GLU A 402 -24.22 11.66 -5.04
C GLU A 402 -25.25 10.52 -4.88
N LEU A 403 -24.93 9.55 -4.03
CA LEU A 403 -25.74 8.37 -3.73
C LEU A 403 -26.74 8.59 -2.59
N GLY A 404 -26.78 9.77 -1.97
CA GLY A 404 -27.65 10.07 -0.83
C GLY A 404 -27.17 9.45 0.49
N ILE A 405 -25.89 9.13 0.60
CA ILE A 405 -25.26 8.59 1.81
C ILE A 405 -24.62 9.74 2.59
N GLU A 406 -24.91 9.82 3.89
CA GLU A 406 -24.42 10.87 4.77
C GLU A 406 -23.00 10.52 5.27
N VAL A 407 -22.03 11.41 5.09
CA VAL A 407 -20.69 11.25 5.66
C VAL A 407 -20.62 11.99 7.00
N VAL A 408 -20.65 11.24 8.10
CA VAL A 408 -20.67 11.79 9.47
C VAL A 408 -19.28 12.14 10.01
N GLY A 409 -18.23 11.68 9.33
CA GLY A 409 -16.86 11.90 9.74
C GLY A 409 -15.88 11.48 8.66
N THR A 410 -14.84 12.27 8.46
CA THR A 410 -13.76 11.95 7.52
C THR A 410 -12.37 12.24 8.10
N SER A 411 -11.40 11.36 7.84
CA SER A 411 -10.03 11.50 8.34
C SER A 411 -9.14 12.31 7.40
N MET A 412 -8.53 13.38 7.93
CA MET A 412 -7.62 14.27 7.23
C MET A 412 -6.14 13.94 7.45
N ARG A 413 -5.82 12.81 8.10
CA ARG A 413 -4.46 12.44 8.55
C ARG A 413 -3.35 12.59 7.49
N LYS A 414 -3.70 12.34 6.23
CA LYS A 414 -2.77 12.38 5.09
C LYS A 414 -3.23 13.38 4.01
N ALA A 415 -4.22 14.21 4.32
CA ALA A 415 -4.77 15.22 3.42
C ALA A 415 -3.89 16.48 3.47
N THR A 416 -3.75 17.14 2.32
CA THR A 416 -3.13 18.47 2.21
C THR A 416 -4.13 19.56 2.61
N ASP A 417 -3.67 20.81 2.72
CA ASP A 417 -4.58 21.93 2.98
C ASP A 417 -5.51 22.21 1.78
N GLY A 418 -5.08 21.87 0.56
CA GLY A 418 -5.94 21.88 -0.62
C GLY A 418 -7.03 20.80 -0.56
N ASP A 419 -6.68 19.58 -0.10
CA ASP A 419 -7.66 18.51 0.13
C ASP A 419 -8.68 18.92 1.22
N ARG A 420 -8.24 19.60 2.29
CA ARG A 420 -9.16 20.16 3.30
C ARG A 420 -10.15 21.14 2.70
N GLY A 421 -9.66 22.08 1.87
CA GLY A 421 -10.52 23.04 1.20
C GLY A 421 -11.62 22.35 0.37
N ARG A 422 -11.25 21.31 -0.39
CA ARG A 422 -12.23 20.53 -1.16
C ARG A 422 -13.23 19.80 -0.27
N VAL A 423 -12.80 19.17 0.82
CA VAL A 423 -13.75 18.52 1.75
C VAL A 423 -14.69 19.56 2.37
N THR A 424 -14.22 20.75 2.73
CA THR A 424 -15.08 21.81 3.29
C THR A 424 -16.10 22.29 2.26
N GLU A 425 -15.70 22.42 0.99
CA GLU A 425 -16.60 22.76 -0.12
C GLU A 425 -17.67 21.69 -0.33
N ILE A 426 -17.28 20.40 -0.30
CA ILE A 426 -18.17 19.25 -0.52
C ILE A 426 -19.11 19.02 0.68
N MET A 427 -18.61 19.12 1.90
CA MET A 427 -19.37 18.84 3.13
C MET A 427 -20.09 20.07 3.69
N GLY A 428 -19.75 21.27 3.25
CA GLY A 428 -20.29 22.54 3.75
C GLY A 428 -19.86 22.90 5.19
N THR A 429 -19.06 22.06 5.85
CA THR A 429 -18.56 22.27 7.22
C THR A 429 -17.26 21.49 7.47
N ASP A 430 -16.44 21.97 8.40
CA ASP A 430 -15.24 21.32 8.91
C ASP A 430 -15.48 20.48 10.18
N ALA A 431 -16.67 20.54 10.77
CA ALA A 431 -17.00 19.93 12.07
C ALA A 431 -16.82 18.40 12.13
N HIS A 432 -16.77 17.74 10.97
CA HIS A 432 -16.68 16.29 10.82
C HIS A 432 -15.27 15.82 10.40
N MET A 433 -14.26 16.70 10.43
CA MET A 433 -12.88 16.38 10.03
C MET A 433 -12.01 16.02 11.23
N TYR A 434 -11.31 14.88 11.16
CA TYR A 434 -10.40 14.43 12.23
C TYR A 434 -8.97 14.18 11.72
N GLU A 435 -7.96 14.68 12.42
CA GLU A 435 -6.54 14.44 12.08
C GLU A 435 -6.10 12.99 12.34
N ASN A 436 -6.52 12.42 13.46
CA ASN A 436 -6.26 11.03 13.81
C ASN A 436 -7.26 10.64 14.89
N MET A 437 -7.89 9.47 14.74
CA MET A 437 -8.86 8.97 15.71
C MET A 437 -8.26 7.78 16.43
N ALA A 438 -8.23 7.83 17.76
CA ALA A 438 -7.78 6.69 18.55
C ALA A 438 -8.79 5.53 18.40
N PRO A 439 -8.35 4.25 18.43
CA PRO A 439 -9.26 3.11 18.31
C PRO A 439 -10.42 3.13 19.32
N ALA A 440 -10.17 3.60 20.55
CA ALA A 440 -11.20 3.71 21.59
C ALA A 440 -12.26 4.78 21.27
N GLU A 441 -11.84 5.90 20.69
CA GLU A 441 -12.75 6.97 20.25
C GLU A 441 -13.57 6.53 19.04
N MET A 442 -12.92 5.88 18.06
CA MET A 442 -13.60 5.28 16.91
C MET A 442 -14.64 4.27 17.35
N TYR A 443 -14.28 3.38 18.28
CA TYR A 443 -15.22 2.43 18.86
C TYR A 443 -16.43 3.13 19.49
N ARG A 444 -16.22 4.20 20.25
CA ARG A 444 -17.28 4.96 20.91
C ARG A 444 -18.21 5.63 19.89
N LEU A 445 -17.67 6.27 18.85
CA LEU A 445 -18.46 6.90 17.78
C LEU A 445 -19.34 5.86 17.06
N LEU A 446 -18.77 4.71 16.74
CA LEU A 446 -19.48 3.59 16.10
C LEU A 446 -20.56 3.01 17.03
N ARG A 447 -20.23 2.79 18.31
CA ARG A 447 -21.15 2.19 19.29
C ARG A 447 -22.30 3.12 19.71
N GLU A 448 -22.08 4.43 19.73
CA GLU A 448 -23.13 5.44 19.93
C GLU A 448 -24.05 5.57 18.70
N ALA A 449 -23.93 4.67 17.71
CA ALA A 449 -24.71 4.64 16.48
C ALA A 449 -24.69 5.98 15.74
N ARG A 450 -23.55 6.68 15.72
CA ARG A 450 -23.38 7.89 14.90
C ARG A 450 -23.04 7.56 13.44
N ALA A 451 -22.58 6.34 13.18
CA ALA A 451 -22.34 5.81 11.83
C ALA A 451 -22.92 4.40 11.72
N ASP A 452 -23.48 4.09 10.56
CA ASP A 452 -24.06 2.80 10.21
C ASP A 452 -23.03 1.88 9.53
N VAL A 453 -21.93 2.44 9.02
CA VAL A 453 -20.82 1.69 8.41
C VAL A 453 -19.49 2.43 8.59
N LEU A 454 -18.42 1.67 8.84
CA LEU A 454 -17.04 2.17 8.78
C LEU A 454 -16.42 1.83 7.42
N MET A 455 -15.98 2.85 6.69
CA MET A 455 -15.18 2.69 5.46
C MET A 455 -13.73 3.04 5.77
N SER A 456 -12.84 2.04 5.84
CA SER A 456 -11.43 2.26 6.24
C SER A 456 -10.49 1.21 5.64
N GLY A 457 -9.25 1.11 6.13
CA GLY A 457 -8.37 -0.05 5.88
C GLY A 457 -8.41 -1.10 7.00
N GLY A 458 -7.79 -2.26 6.79
CA GLY A 458 -7.91 -3.46 7.64
C GLY A 458 -7.48 -3.27 9.10
N ARG A 459 -6.60 -2.31 9.39
CA ARG A 459 -6.17 -1.99 10.79
C ARG A 459 -7.33 -1.56 11.69
N SER A 460 -8.39 -0.99 11.13
CA SER A 460 -9.57 -0.54 11.89
C SER A 460 -10.76 -1.49 11.77
N GLN A 461 -10.65 -2.56 10.98
CA GLN A 461 -11.71 -3.56 10.77
C GLN A 461 -12.25 -4.09 12.10
N PHE A 462 -11.35 -4.59 12.96
CA PHE A 462 -11.76 -5.20 14.23
C PHE A 462 -12.33 -4.20 15.23
N VAL A 463 -12.08 -2.90 15.06
CA VAL A 463 -12.72 -1.86 15.88
C VAL A 463 -14.21 -1.77 15.52
N ALA A 464 -14.54 -1.74 14.23
CA ALA A 464 -15.92 -1.73 13.76
C ALA A 464 -16.67 -3.02 14.10
N LEU A 465 -16.05 -4.17 13.88
CA LEU A 465 -16.68 -5.46 14.18
C LEU A 465 -16.97 -5.61 15.68
N LYS A 466 -16.07 -5.16 16.57
CA LYS A 466 -16.34 -5.13 18.01
C LYS A 466 -17.46 -4.16 18.39
N ALA A 467 -17.66 -3.10 17.62
CA ALA A 467 -18.77 -2.16 17.79
C ALA A 467 -20.08 -2.69 17.17
N ARG A 468 -20.08 -3.89 16.57
CA ARG A 468 -21.23 -4.47 15.82
C ARG A 468 -21.69 -3.58 14.66
N VAL A 469 -20.74 -2.90 14.02
CA VAL A 469 -20.95 -2.03 12.87
C VAL A 469 -20.30 -2.65 11.63
N PRO A 470 -20.99 -2.68 10.47
CA PRO A 470 -20.42 -3.06 9.19
C PRO A 470 -19.10 -2.35 8.87
N TRP A 471 -18.21 -3.07 8.20
CA TRP A 471 -16.93 -2.55 7.74
C TRP A 471 -16.74 -2.84 6.26
N ILE A 472 -16.25 -1.83 5.53
CA ILE A 472 -15.91 -1.95 4.11
C ILE A 472 -14.48 -1.48 3.92
N ASP A 473 -13.70 -2.31 3.23
CA ASP A 473 -12.35 -1.93 2.85
C ASP A 473 -12.38 -1.01 1.63
N VAL A 474 -11.84 0.19 1.79
CA VAL A 474 -11.64 1.17 0.71
C VAL A 474 -10.16 1.47 0.46
N ASN A 475 -9.28 0.74 1.14
CA ASN A 475 -7.85 0.94 1.12
C ASN A 475 -7.13 -0.03 0.17
N GLN A 476 -5.86 -0.34 0.42
CA GLN A 476 -5.03 -1.17 -0.47
C GLN A 476 -5.30 -2.68 -0.38
N GLU A 477 -5.99 -3.13 0.66
CA GLU A 477 -6.29 -4.53 0.96
C GLU A 477 -7.66 -4.95 0.39
N LYS A 478 -8.37 -4.03 -0.28
CA LYS A 478 -9.66 -4.28 -0.88
C LYS A 478 -9.55 -5.31 -2.02
N HIS A 479 -10.64 -6.05 -2.20
CA HIS A 479 -10.80 -7.10 -3.22
C HIS A 479 -11.80 -6.71 -4.33
N GLU A 480 -12.32 -5.48 -4.28
CA GLU A 480 -13.35 -4.99 -5.19
C GLU A 480 -12.90 -3.67 -5.84
N PRO A 481 -13.13 -3.49 -7.16
CA PRO A 481 -12.76 -2.26 -7.84
C PRO A 481 -13.87 -1.20 -7.69
N TYR A 482 -13.49 0.01 -7.25
CA TYR A 482 -14.43 1.11 -7.06
C TYR A 482 -14.20 2.29 -8.01
N ALA A 483 -13.24 2.16 -8.94
CA ALA A 483 -12.92 3.20 -9.92
C ALA A 483 -13.82 3.13 -11.16
N GLY A 484 -13.98 4.27 -11.82
CA GLY A 484 -14.83 4.47 -12.98
C GLY A 484 -16.32 4.45 -12.66
N TYR A 485 -17.11 4.56 -13.71
CA TYR A 485 -18.57 4.57 -13.65
C TYR A 485 -19.15 3.31 -12.98
N MET A 486 -18.74 2.12 -13.44
CA MET A 486 -19.25 0.86 -12.90
C MET A 486 -18.66 0.52 -11.52
N GLY A 487 -17.47 1.04 -11.18
CA GLY A 487 -16.92 0.92 -9.84
C GLY A 487 -17.82 1.56 -8.77
N MET A 488 -18.60 2.59 -9.13
CA MET A 488 -19.60 3.17 -8.23
C MET A 488 -20.78 2.23 -7.96
N VAL A 489 -21.19 1.45 -8.96
CA VAL A 489 -22.22 0.42 -8.79
C VAL A 489 -21.71 -0.66 -7.84
N GLU A 490 -20.45 -1.11 -8.02
CA GLU A 490 -19.83 -2.09 -7.14
C GLU A 490 -19.65 -1.58 -5.71
N LEU A 491 -19.27 -0.31 -5.52
CA LEU A 491 -19.21 0.32 -4.20
C LEU A 491 -20.58 0.28 -3.50
N VAL A 492 -21.66 0.61 -4.21
CA VAL A 492 -23.02 0.55 -3.66
C VAL A 492 -23.43 -0.88 -3.32
N ARG A 493 -23.09 -1.86 -4.17
CA ARG A 493 -23.32 -3.29 -3.89
C ARG A 493 -22.55 -3.75 -2.66
N ALA A 494 -21.31 -3.28 -2.47
CA ALA A 494 -20.52 -3.54 -1.27
C ALA A 494 -21.18 -2.95 -0.03
N ILE A 495 -21.67 -1.71 -0.10
CA ILE A 495 -22.39 -1.05 1.00
C ILE A 495 -23.68 -1.78 1.34
N ASP A 496 -24.51 -2.10 0.34
CA ASP A 496 -25.75 -2.84 0.54
C ASP A 496 -25.50 -4.20 1.21
N ARG A 497 -24.57 -4.99 0.67
CA ARG A 497 -24.21 -6.30 1.22
C ARG A 497 -23.66 -6.21 2.63
N ALA A 498 -22.87 -5.18 2.94
CA ALA A 498 -22.29 -4.99 4.26
C ALA A 498 -23.34 -4.54 5.27
N VAL A 499 -24.16 -3.54 4.93
CA VAL A 499 -25.09 -2.89 5.86
C VAL A 499 -26.38 -3.70 6.05
N ASN A 500 -26.90 -4.29 4.98
CA ASN A 500 -28.18 -5.02 5.00
C ASN A 500 -27.98 -6.54 5.19
N ASN A 501 -26.83 -6.97 5.70
CA ASN A 501 -26.59 -8.37 6.06
C ASN A 501 -27.51 -8.79 7.23
N PRO A 502 -28.26 -9.89 7.14
CA PRO A 502 -29.19 -10.32 8.19
C PRO A 502 -28.49 -10.65 9.51
N MET A 503 -27.21 -11.05 9.48
CA MET A 503 -26.40 -11.34 10.67
C MET A 503 -26.38 -10.17 11.67
N TRP A 504 -26.54 -8.92 11.21
CA TRP A 504 -26.57 -7.77 12.12
C TRP A 504 -27.81 -7.72 13.01
N ALA A 505 -28.94 -8.28 12.55
CA ALA A 505 -30.12 -8.42 13.40
C ALA A 505 -29.81 -9.42 14.52
N ASP A 506 -29.39 -10.64 14.16
CA ASP A 506 -29.03 -11.71 15.10
C ASP A 506 -27.96 -11.27 16.11
N LEU A 507 -26.95 -10.51 15.66
CA LEU A 507 -25.86 -10.03 16.53
C LEU A 507 -26.31 -8.92 17.49
N ARG A 508 -27.38 -8.19 17.18
CA ARG A 508 -27.90 -7.08 18.01
C ARG A 508 -28.99 -7.54 18.98
N GLU A 509 -29.60 -8.68 18.73
CA GLU A 509 -30.51 -9.31 19.69
C GLU A 509 -29.76 -9.76 20.96
N PRO A 510 -30.45 -9.75 22.12
CA PRO A 510 -29.92 -10.38 23.33
C PRO A 510 -29.59 -11.85 23.06
N ALA A 511 -28.53 -12.37 23.67
CA ALA A 511 -28.23 -13.77 23.50
C ALA A 511 -29.39 -14.64 24.04
N PRO A 512 -29.67 -15.82 23.48
CA PRO A 512 -30.81 -16.65 23.90
C PRO A 512 -30.82 -17.00 25.40
N TRP A 513 -29.65 -17.04 26.05
CA TRP A 513 -29.50 -17.27 27.49
C TRP A 513 -29.54 -15.99 28.35
N GLU A 514 -29.51 -14.81 27.73
CA GLU A 514 -29.75 -13.52 28.40
C GLU A 514 -31.23 -13.15 28.41
N MET A 515 -32.02 -13.81 27.55
CA MET A 515 -33.47 -13.74 27.58
C MET A 515 -33.98 -14.42 28.86
N PRO A 516 -34.91 -13.81 29.61
CA PRO A 516 -35.54 -14.49 30.74
C PRO A 516 -36.14 -15.80 30.24
N ALA A 517 -35.87 -16.90 30.95
CA ALA A 517 -36.39 -18.21 30.60
C ALA A 517 -37.90 -18.07 30.36
N CYS A 518 -38.34 -18.41 29.15
CA CYS A 518 -39.76 -18.62 28.93
C CYS A 518 -40.16 -19.72 29.91
N GLU A 519 -41.06 -19.45 30.85
CA GLU A 519 -41.68 -20.48 31.67
C GLU A 519 -42.41 -21.43 30.70
N ALA A 520 -41.68 -22.42 30.20
CA ALA A 520 -42.31 -23.55 29.57
C ALA A 520 -43.15 -24.21 30.67
N PRO A 521 -44.45 -24.46 30.47
CA PRO A 521 -45.19 -25.28 31.42
C PRO A 521 -44.42 -26.60 31.55
N ASP A 522 -44.18 -27.02 32.80
CA ASP A 522 -43.60 -28.32 33.14
C ASP A 522 -44.46 -29.44 32.53
N ALA A 523 -44.27 -29.73 31.26
CA ALA A 523 -44.81 -30.91 30.62
C ALA A 523 -43.85 -32.05 31.02
N PRO A 524 -44.29 -33.04 31.82
CA PRO A 524 -43.42 -34.15 32.19
C PRO A 524 -42.96 -34.83 30.89
N PHE A 525 -41.64 -34.90 30.73
CA PHE A 525 -41.01 -35.63 29.64
C PHE A 525 -41.38 -37.11 29.75
N VAL A 526 -42.35 -37.55 28.95
CA VAL A 526 -42.67 -38.97 28.82
C VAL A 526 -41.77 -39.54 27.74
N LEU A 527 -40.76 -40.31 28.17
CA LEU A 527 -40.01 -41.21 27.29
C LEU A 527 -41.00 -42.24 26.73
N ALA A 528 -41.53 -41.99 25.54
CA ALA A 528 -42.17 -43.05 24.78
C ALA A 528 -41.09 -44.09 24.43
N ALA A 529 -41.26 -45.32 24.91
CA ALA A 529 -40.39 -46.43 24.57
C ALA A 529 -40.43 -46.63 23.05
N VAL A 530 -39.36 -46.23 22.37
CA VAL A 530 -39.13 -46.61 20.98
C VAL A 530 -38.77 -48.11 21.01
N PRO A 531 -39.50 -49.00 20.32
CA PRO A 531 -39.13 -50.41 20.26
C PRO A 531 -37.88 -50.54 19.38
N GLY A 532 -36.70 -50.47 19.99
CA GLY A 532 -35.43 -50.62 19.30
C GLY A 532 -35.15 -52.08 18.94
N SER A 533 -34.97 -52.36 17.65
CA SER A 533 -34.27 -53.56 17.20
C SER A 533 -32.75 -53.30 17.27
N LYS A 534 -31.96 -54.31 17.61
CA LYS A 534 -30.50 -54.22 17.86
C LYS A 534 -29.63 -53.85 16.64
N ALA A 535 -30.21 -53.47 15.50
CA ALA A 535 -29.48 -53.33 14.24
C ALA A 535 -28.84 -51.94 14.00
N ASP A 536 -29.20 -50.90 14.74
CA ASP A 536 -28.87 -49.52 14.34
C ASP A 536 -27.57 -48.94 14.97
N PHE A 537 -26.68 -49.77 15.51
CA PHE A 537 -25.49 -49.32 16.26
C PHE A 537 -24.13 -49.69 15.66
N GLU A 538 -24.06 -50.13 14.40
CA GLU A 538 -22.79 -50.51 13.76
C GLU A 538 -22.36 -49.67 12.54
N ASP A 539 -23.06 -48.60 12.17
CA ASP A 539 -22.57 -47.64 11.16
C ASP A 539 -22.56 -46.20 11.71
N CYS A 540 -21.46 -45.83 12.38
CA CYS A 540 -21.04 -44.44 12.62
C CYS A 540 -19.53 -44.38 12.91
#